data_AF-A0A5C2SG99-F1
#
_entry.id   AF-A0A5C2SG99-F1
#
_cell.length_a   1.000
_cell.length_b   1.000
_cell.length_c   1.000
_cell.angle_alpha   90.00
_cell.angle_beta   90.00
_cell.angle_gamma   90.00
#
_symmetry.space_group_name_H-M   'P 1'
#
loop_
_entity.id
_entity.type
_entity.pdbx_description
1 polymer ?
#
loop_
_entity_poly.entity_id
_entity_poly.type
_entity_poly.pdbx_seq_one_letter_code
_entity_poly.pdbx_strand_id
1 'polypeptide(L)'
;MIGAPAEWTSVQPGESITVRVDRPGFQSSAEEVAVAIGFWPCGSSPCSNVGYLDEVLGNVVYNGPYDPEYHTGQPTSAQYQNFTVTVPSAFQPGQQISLNVAHFTLIGAEFMPYMEVKNITLLL
;
A
#
# COMPACT_ATOMS: atom_id res chain seq x y z
N MET A 1 4.21 -6.36 -0.60
CA MET A 1 2.94 -5.62 -0.46
C MET A 1 3.01 -4.13 -0.81
N ILE A 2 4.15 -3.42 -0.70
CA ILE A 2 4.33 -2.14 -1.40
C ILE A 2 5.66 -2.23 -2.16
N GLY A 3 5.55 -2.41 -3.46
CA GLY A 3 6.68 -2.48 -4.38
C GLY A 3 6.99 -1.16 -5.08
N ALA A 4 6.00 -0.26 -5.11
CA ALA A 4 6.12 1.12 -5.58
C ALA A 4 4.97 1.95 -4.99
N PRO A 5 5.16 3.27 -4.78
CA PRO A 5 6.43 4.00 -4.90
C PRO A 5 7.45 3.57 -3.84
N ALA A 6 8.70 4.01 -3.99
CA ALA A 6 9.72 3.77 -2.97
C ALA A 6 9.54 4.74 -1.80
N GLU A 7 10.03 4.37 -0.62
CA GLU A 7 10.08 5.29 0.51
C GLU A 7 10.83 6.58 0.14
N TRP A 8 10.33 7.71 0.63
CA TRP A 8 10.81 9.07 0.36
C TRP A 8 10.61 9.58 -1.07
N THR A 9 9.78 8.91 -1.88
CA THR A 9 9.41 9.42 -3.22
C THR A 9 8.66 10.74 -3.11
N SER A 10 9.04 11.72 -3.93
CA SER A 10 8.33 13.00 -4.07
C SER A 10 7.06 12.84 -4.90
N VAL A 11 5.95 13.38 -4.40
CA VAL A 11 4.64 13.39 -5.07
C VAL A 11 3.98 14.75 -4.86
N GLN A 12 2.99 15.12 -5.66
CA GLN A 12 2.25 16.37 -5.54
C GLN A 12 0.79 16.15 -5.11
N PRO A 13 0.18 17.09 -4.37
CA PRO A 13 -1.26 17.03 -4.11
C PRO A 13 -2.06 16.99 -5.42
N GLY A 14 -2.98 16.02 -5.56
CA GLY A 14 -3.75 15.81 -6.77
C GLY A 14 -3.03 15.01 -7.87
N GLU A 15 -1.79 14.60 -7.66
CA GLU A 15 -1.06 13.75 -8.60
C GLU A 15 -1.62 12.32 -8.61
N SER A 16 -1.75 11.74 -9.80
CA SER A 16 -2.05 10.31 -9.95
C SER A 16 -0.76 9.51 -9.92
N ILE A 17 -0.61 8.65 -8.92
CA ILE A 17 0.55 7.79 -8.72
C ILE A 17 0.17 6.32 -8.88
N THR A 18 1.16 5.48 -9.23
CA THR A 18 1.01 4.03 -9.25
C THR A 18 1.47 3.45 -7.92
N VAL A 19 0.55 2.77 -7.22
CA VAL A 19 0.86 1.93 -6.06
C VAL A 19 0.93 0.49 -6.53
N ARG A 20 2.13 -0.10 -6.51
CA ARG A 20 2.32 -1.52 -6.81
C ARG A 20 2.22 -2.31 -5.53
N VAL A 21 1.24 -3.20 -5.45
CA VAL A 21 1.09 -4.13 -4.33
C VAL A 21 1.66 -5.48 -4.74
N ASP A 22 2.80 -5.85 -4.14
CA ASP A 22 3.41 -7.16 -4.37
C ASP A 22 2.76 -8.21 -3.48
N ARG A 23 2.37 -9.36 -4.06
CA ARG A 23 1.84 -10.51 -3.32
C ARG A 23 2.92 -11.06 -2.40
N PRO A 24 2.67 -11.22 -1.09
CA PRO A 24 3.62 -11.87 -0.20
C PRO A 24 3.88 -13.32 -0.64
N GLY A 25 5.10 -13.80 -0.42
CA GLY A 25 5.42 -15.21 -0.64
C GLY A 25 4.91 -16.05 0.53
N PHE A 26 3.91 -16.89 0.29
CA PHE A 26 3.41 -17.85 1.28
C PHE A 26 4.04 -19.24 1.07
N GLN A 27 4.39 -19.94 2.14
CA GLN A 27 4.90 -21.32 2.08
C GLN A 27 3.78 -22.34 1.77
N SER A 28 2.53 -21.97 2.05
CA SER A 28 1.32 -22.73 1.79
C SER A 28 0.44 -22.03 0.74
N SER A 29 -0.71 -22.62 0.40
CA SER A 29 -1.72 -21.98 -0.45
C SER A 29 -2.17 -20.63 0.13
N ALA A 30 -2.46 -19.67 -0.74
CA ALA A 30 -3.09 -18.42 -0.34
C ALA A 30 -4.11 -17.95 -1.38
N GLU A 31 -5.25 -17.48 -0.90
CA GLU A 31 -6.34 -16.88 -1.68
C GLU A 31 -6.39 -15.39 -1.36
N GLU A 32 -6.10 -14.58 -2.38
CA GLU A 32 -6.11 -13.13 -2.28
C GLU A 32 -7.55 -12.61 -2.27
N VAL A 33 -7.86 -11.70 -1.33
CA VAL A 33 -9.24 -11.23 -1.15
C VAL A 33 -9.36 -9.75 -1.49
N ALA A 34 -8.66 -8.88 -0.75
CA ALA A 34 -8.84 -7.45 -0.88
C ALA A 34 -7.62 -6.64 -0.46
N VAL A 35 -7.52 -5.43 -1.01
CA VAL A 35 -6.60 -4.39 -0.53
C VAL A 35 -7.35 -3.08 -0.32
N ALA A 36 -6.89 -2.31 0.66
CA ALA A 36 -7.31 -0.95 0.88
C ALA A 36 -6.07 -0.05 0.94
N ILE A 37 -6.12 1.05 0.19
CA ILE A 37 -5.02 2.01 0.04
C ILE A 37 -5.51 3.35 0.54
N GLY A 38 -4.73 3.98 1.40
CA GLY A 38 -5.04 5.31 1.91
C GLY A 38 -3.81 6.15 2.17
N PHE A 39 -4.04 7.44 2.39
CA PHE A 39 -3.01 8.39 2.75
C PHE A 39 -3.29 9.04 4.11
N TRP A 40 -2.26 9.15 4.93
CA TRP A 40 -2.31 9.86 6.20
C TRP A 40 -1.35 11.07 6.20
N PRO A 41 -1.83 12.28 6.53
CA PRO A 41 -0.96 13.44 6.68
C PRO A 41 -0.22 13.37 8.02
N CYS A 42 1.12 13.37 8.01
CA CYS A 42 1.93 13.39 9.24
C CYS A 42 2.02 14.81 9.86
N GLY A 43 1.54 15.83 9.13
CA GLY A 43 1.46 17.21 9.59
C GLY A 43 2.84 17.85 9.73
N SER A 44 3.06 18.56 10.84
CA SER A 44 4.35 19.22 11.14
C SER A 44 5.40 18.27 11.72
N SER A 45 5.08 16.99 11.94
CA SER A 45 6.01 16.00 12.46
C SER A 45 6.40 15.01 11.36
N PRO A 46 7.64 14.51 11.37
CA PRO A 46 8.01 13.39 10.52
C PRO A 46 7.09 12.19 10.74
N CYS A 47 6.78 11.43 9.69
CA CYS A 47 5.94 10.24 9.80
C CYS A 47 6.51 9.20 10.77
N SER A 48 7.85 9.15 10.93
CA SER A 48 8.53 8.31 11.90
C SER A 48 8.13 8.57 13.36
N ASN A 49 7.57 9.74 13.66
CA ASN A 49 7.12 10.10 15.01
C ASN A 49 5.63 9.78 15.25
N VAL A 50 4.91 9.31 14.23
CA VAL A 50 3.50 8.94 14.32
C VAL A 50 3.39 7.44 14.58
N GLY A 51 3.22 7.06 15.84
CA GLY A 51 3.33 5.66 16.28
C GLY A 51 2.15 4.73 15.96
N TYR A 52 1.16 5.17 15.19
CA TYR A 52 -0.06 4.40 14.85
C TYR A 52 -0.29 4.29 13.33
N LEU A 53 0.71 4.62 12.50
CA LEU A 53 0.59 4.59 11.03
C LEU A 53 0.42 3.17 10.45
N ASP A 54 0.69 2.14 11.24
CA ASP A 54 0.43 0.73 10.94
C ASP A 54 -1.01 0.28 11.30
N GLU A 55 -1.78 1.12 11.99
CA GLU A 55 -3.15 0.83 12.42
C GLU A 55 -4.21 1.70 11.70
N VAL A 56 -3.79 2.70 10.92
CA VAL A 56 -4.70 3.62 10.22
C VAL A 56 -4.40 3.70 8.73
N LEU A 57 -5.43 3.82 7.90
CA LEU A 57 -5.26 4.10 6.46
C LEU A 57 -5.41 5.59 6.11
N GLY A 58 -6.11 6.36 6.95
CA GLY A 58 -6.41 7.76 6.67
C GLY A 58 -7.43 7.93 5.55
N ASN A 59 -7.13 8.82 4.60
CA ASN A 59 -7.98 9.06 3.45
C ASN A 59 -7.89 7.88 2.48
N VAL A 60 -8.90 7.00 2.52
CA VAL A 60 -8.96 5.81 1.66
C VAL A 60 -9.29 6.22 0.23
N VAL A 61 -8.39 5.89 -0.69
CA VAL A 61 -8.47 6.22 -2.12
C VAL A 61 -8.79 4.99 -2.97
N TYR A 62 -8.60 3.79 -2.41
CA TYR A 62 -8.99 2.53 -3.01
C TYR A 62 -9.41 1.54 -1.92
N ASN A 63 -10.49 0.79 -2.16
CA ASN A 63 -10.91 -0.34 -1.36
C ASN A 63 -11.64 -1.32 -2.28
N GLY A 64 -11.05 -2.49 -2.50
CA GLY A 64 -11.61 -3.45 -3.43
C GLY A 64 -10.80 -4.74 -3.57
N PRO A 65 -11.21 -5.59 -4.53
CA PRO A 65 -10.58 -6.87 -4.79
C PRO A 65 -9.09 -6.75 -5.14
N TYR A 66 -8.29 -7.72 -4.69
CA TYR A 66 -6.89 -7.83 -5.04
C TYR A 66 -6.65 -9.12 -5.83
N ASP A 67 -6.18 -8.97 -7.06
CA ASP A 67 -5.98 -10.06 -8.01
C ASP A 67 -4.58 -9.90 -8.68
N PRO A 68 -3.51 -10.31 -7.98
CA PRO A 68 -2.15 -10.13 -8.47
C PRO A 68 -1.75 -11.17 -9.52
N GLU A 69 -1.30 -10.67 -10.65
CA GLU A 69 -0.91 -11.49 -11.80
C GLU A 69 0.60 -11.72 -11.86
N TYR A 70 1.00 -12.77 -12.58
CA TYR A 70 2.41 -12.95 -12.97
C TYR A 70 2.78 -11.98 -14.08
N HIS A 71 3.90 -11.27 -13.91
CA HIS A 71 4.38 -10.33 -14.92
C HIS A 71 5.60 -10.88 -15.66
N THR A 72 5.57 -10.80 -16.99
CA THR A 72 6.65 -11.29 -17.85
C THR A 72 7.96 -10.54 -17.60
N GLY A 73 9.08 -11.25 -17.51
CA GLY A 73 10.41 -10.65 -17.33
C GLY A 73 10.80 -10.36 -15.87
N GLN A 74 9.94 -10.72 -14.91
CA GLN A 74 10.27 -10.74 -13.48
C GLN A 74 10.60 -12.17 -13.03
N PRO A 75 11.24 -12.36 -11.86
CA PRO A 75 11.36 -13.69 -11.26
C PRO A 75 10.00 -14.39 -11.25
N THR A 76 9.96 -15.69 -11.55
CA THR A 76 8.71 -16.46 -11.69
C THR A 76 7.83 -16.50 -10.44
N SER A 77 8.32 -15.98 -9.30
CA SER A 77 7.58 -15.83 -8.04
C SER A 77 7.00 -14.43 -7.81
N ALA A 78 7.28 -13.45 -8.68
CA ALA A 78 6.83 -12.07 -8.50
C ALA A 78 5.42 -11.87 -9.09
N GLN A 79 4.42 -11.93 -8.22
CA GLN A 79 3.05 -11.53 -8.53
C GLN A 79 2.75 -10.17 -7.91
N TYR A 80 2.11 -9.29 -8.67
CA TYR A 80 1.71 -7.98 -8.16
C TYR A 80 0.53 -7.41 -8.94
N GLN A 81 -0.12 -6.40 -8.34
CA GLN A 81 -1.13 -5.58 -9.00
C GLN A 81 -0.77 -4.10 -8.87
N ASN A 82 -0.98 -3.34 -9.94
CA ASN A 82 -0.79 -1.89 -9.96
C ASN A 82 -2.14 -1.20 -9.76
N PHE A 83 -2.17 -0.24 -8.83
CA PHE A 83 -3.31 0.62 -8.57
C PHE A 83 -2.96 2.05 -8.89
N THR A 84 -3.71 2.67 -9.80
CA THR A 84 -3.60 4.11 -10.03
C THR A 84 -4.50 4.82 -9.03
N VAL A 85 -3.89 5.58 -8.12
CA VAL A 85 -4.60 6.35 -7.09
C VAL A 85 -4.17 7.81 -7.14
N THR A 86 -5.06 8.70 -6.71
CA THR A 86 -4.77 10.13 -6.67
C THR A 86 -4.40 10.55 -5.25
N VAL A 87 -3.26 11.24 -5.11
CA VAL A 87 -2.84 11.85 -3.85
C VAL A 87 -3.88 12.92 -3.46
N PRO A 88 -4.43 12.90 -2.23
CA PRO A 88 -5.43 13.89 -1.81
C PRO A 88 -4.93 15.33 -2.01
N SER A 89 -5.72 16.14 -2.73
CA SER A 89 -5.37 17.54 -3.05
C SER A 89 -5.39 18.48 -1.85
N ALA A 90 -5.99 18.06 -0.73
CA ALA A 90 -6.09 18.83 0.51
C ALA A 90 -4.79 18.87 1.33
N PHE A 91 -3.78 18.06 0.96
CA PHE A 91 -2.50 18.05 1.68
C PHE A 91 -1.63 19.27 1.34
N GLN A 92 -0.86 19.72 2.33
CA GLN A 92 0.00 20.89 2.18
C GLN A 92 1.38 20.49 1.64
N PRO A 93 1.93 21.21 0.65
CA PRO A 93 3.31 21.01 0.18
C PRO A 93 4.33 21.16 1.31
N GLY A 94 5.45 20.46 1.22
CA GLY A 94 6.54 20.49 2.20
C GLY A 94 6.30 19.64 3.45
N GLN A 95 5.26 18.81 3.46
CA GLN A 95 4.95 17.86 4.53
C GLN A 95 5.30 16.43 4.12
N GLN A 96 5.45 15.56 5.12
CA GLN A 96 5.49 14.13 4.89
C GLN A 96 4.08 13.57 4.96
N ILE A 97 3.80 12.59 4.10
CA ILE A 97 2.58 11.79 4.16
C ILE A 97 2.93 10.33 4.20
N SER A 98 2.08 9.55 4.86
CA SER A 98 2.18 8.10 4.90
C SER A 98 1.23 7.52 3.86
N LEU A 99 1.75 6.74 2.92
CA LEU A 99 0.94 5.86 2.06
C LEU A 99 0.79 4.53 2.78
N ASN A 100 -0.45 4.16 3.09
CA ASN A 100 -0.76 2.99 3.89
C ASN A 100 -1.55 1.99 3.04
N VAL A 101 -1.15 0.73 3.08
CA VAL A 101 -1.81 -0.38 2.37
C VAL A 101 -2.14 -1.46 3.38
N ALA A 102 -3.43 -1.76 3.50
CA ALA A 102 -3.94 -2.94 4.18
C ALA A 102 -4.23 -4.03 3.14
N HIS A 103 -3.79 -5.25 3.42
CA HIS A 103 -3.95 -6.41 2.55
C HIS A 103 -4.56 -7.55 3.36
N PHE A 104 -5.68 -8.10 2.87
CA PHE A 104 -6.37 -9.22 3.45
C PHE A 104 -6.33 -10.44 2.53
N THR A 105 -5.96 -11.59 3.09
CA THR A 105 -5.74 -12.84 2.37
C THR A 105 -6.07 -14.03 3.27
N LEU A 106 -6.44 -15.16 2.66
CA LEU A 106 -6.69 -16.42 3.36
C LEU A 106 -5.52 -17.36 3.07
N ILE A 107 -4.87 -17.88 4.11
CA ILE A 107 -3.65 -18.69 3.97
C ILE A 107 -3.82 -20.11 4.53
N GLY A 108 -3.05 -21.05 3.99
CA GLY A 108 -3.05 -22.44 4.43
C GLY A 108 -4.22 -23.27 3.90
N ALA A 109 -4.26 -24.53 4.30
CA ALA A 109 -5.29 -25.48 3.87
C ALA A 109 -6.66 -25.22 4.52
N GLU A 110 -6.68 -24.50 5.64
CA GLU A 110 -7.89 -24.17 6.40
C GLU A 110 -8.36 -22.72 6.18
N PHE A 111 -7.80 -22.00 5.20
CA PHE A 111 -8.17 -20.61 4.86
C PHE A 111 -8.12 -19.67 6.07
N MET A 112 -7.01 -19.70 6.81
CA MET A 112 -6.81 -18.85 7.97
C MET A 112 -6.79 -17.37 7.54
N PRO A 113 -7.57 -16.48 8.17
CA PRO A 113 -7.54 -15.06 7.86
C PRO A 113 -6.19 -14.47 8.25
N TYR A 114 -5.55 -13.79 7.29
CA TYR A 114 -4.30 -13.07 7.49
C TYR A 114 -4.46 -11.64 7.00
N MET A 115 -4.02 -10.70 7.84
CA MET A 115 -4.05 -9.28 7.54
C MET A 115 -2.64 -8.72 7.71
N GLU A 116 -2.19 -7.97 6.71
CA GLU A 116 -0.95 -7.22 6.78
C GLU A 116 -1.24 -5.75 6.51
N VAL A 117 -0.64 -4.86 7.29
CA VAL A 117 -0.62 -3.42 7.02
C VAL A 117 0.82 -2.98 6.87
N LYS A 118 1.10 -2.20 5.82
CA LYS A 118 2.37 -1.49 5.68
C LYS A 118 2.12 -0.05 5.31
N ASN A 119 3.09 0.74 5.68
CA ASN A 119 3.20 2.12 5.31
C ASN A 119 4.57 2.40 4.69
N ILE A 120 4.61 3.43 3.86
CA ILE A 120 5.83 4.10 3.44
C ILE A 120 5.64 5.60 3.56
N THR A 121 6.74 6.31 3.81
CA THR A 121 6.72 7.78 3.83
C THR A 121 6.92 8.33 2.42
N LEU A 122 6.15 9.34 2.03
CA LEU A 122 6.30 10.12 0.80
C LEU A 122 6.50 11.61 1.14
N LEU A 123 7.09 12.35 0.21
CA LEU A 123 7.37 13.78 0.35
C LEU A 123 6.42 14.59 -0.54
N LEU A 124 5.73 15.58 0.03
CA LEU A 124 4.89 16.55 -0.70
C LEU A 124 5.63 17.85 -1.04
#